data_AF-A0A211ZGZ9-F1
#
_entry.id   AF-A0A211ZGZ9-F1
#
_cell.length_a   1.000
_cell.length_b   1.000
_cell.length_c   1.000
_cell.angle_alpha   90.00
_cell.angle_beta   90.00
_cell.angle_gamma   90.00
#
_symmetry.space_group_name_H-M   'P 1'
#
loop_
_entity.id
_entity.type
_entity.pdbx_description
1 polymer ?
#
loop_
_entity_poly.entity_id
_entity_poly.type
_entity_poly.pdbx_seq_one_letter_code
_entity_poly.pdbx_strand_id
1 'polypeptide(L)'
;MSEWWSYRLSDFLLFSPRTYHRLFELYNEAVWPAQAAAVLAGLLMLLLLRRGGAVAGPAVAAILAVCWAWVAIAFHLDRYATINWAASWLAGGFLAQAALLVWAGAIGGRLSVPSLPDAAGRAGMGIFLLALLVWPAIGLLLGRSWRQAEIFGVAPDPTAIGTLGLLLALAGPGRWVLMILPVLWCVATGATLWAMSAPEAWVAPAAALLAVILAVWQGLQRRRDA
;
A
#
# COMPACT_ATOMS: atom_id res chain seq x y z
N MET A 1 24.73 -30.28 -13.92
CA MET A 1 23.84 -29.11 -14.03
C MET A 1 23.21 -28.93 -12.67
N SER A 2 23.32 -27.75 -12.06
CA SER A 2 22.63 -27.48 -10.79
C SER A 2 21.13 -27.52 -11.04
N GLU A 3 20.42 -28.30 -10.26
CA GLU A 3 18.98 -28.48 -10.45
C GLU A 3 18.26 -27.30 -9.78
N TRP A 4 17.75 -26.38 -10.60
CA TRP A 4 17.20 -25.09 -10.17
C TRP A 4 16.03 -25.21 -9.19
N TRP A 5 15.45 -26.40 -9.04
CA TRP A 5 14.39 -26.70 -8.05
C TRP A 5 14.91 -26.92 -6.62
N SER A 6 16.22 -26.95 -6.40
CA SER A 6 16.82 -27.01 -5.07
C SER A 6 16.83 -25.66 -4.34
N TYR A 7 16.72 -24.56 -5.08
CA TYR A 7 16.70 -23.22 -4.50
C TYR A 7 15.41 -22.94 -3.75
N ARG A 8 15.55 -22.40 -2.55
CA ARG A 8 14.47 -21.89 -1.72
C ARG A 8 14.41 -20.37 -1.86
N LEU A 9 13.25 -19.80 -1.53
CA LEU A 9 13.07 -18.35 -1.55
C LEU A 9 14.08 -17.62 -0.63
N SER A 10 14.46 -18.25 0.48
CA SER A 10 15.49 -17.76 1.41
C SER A 10 16.85 -17.55 0.75
N ASP A 11 17.17 -18.33 -0.29
CA ASP A 11 18.48 -18.29 -0.96
C ASP A 11 18.62 -17.01 -1.82
N PHE A 12 17.51 -16.32 -2.09
CA PHE A 12 17.47 -15.05 -2.82
C PHE A 12 17.42 -13.82 -1.91
N LEU A 13 17.40 -13.99 -0.58
CA LEU A 13 17.45 -12.87 0.36
C LEU A 13 18.85 -12.24 0.36
N LEU A 14 18.90 -10.93 0.10
CA LEU A 14 20.14 -10.16 0.06
C LEU A 14 20.54 -9.60 1.43
N PHE A 15 19.68 -9.73 2.43
CA PHE A 15 19.83 -9.11 3.74
C PHE A 15 19.19 -9.97 4.83
N SER A 16 19.62 -9.74 6.07
CA SER A 16 19.05 -10.38 7.26
C SER A 16 17.78 -9.65 7.75
N PRO A 17 16.88 -10.31 8.50
CA PRO A 17 15.73 -9.65 9.13
C PRO A 17 16.14 -8.46 10.02
N ARG A 18 17.27 -8.56 10.73
CA ARG A 18 17.81 -7.48 11.55
C ARG A 18 18.19 -6.26 10.70
N THR A 19 18.83 -6.49 9.55
CA THR A 19 19.18 -5.43 8.60
C THR A 19 17.92 -4.75 8.06
N TYR A 20 16.91 -5.54 7.70
CA TYR A 20 15.63 -5.06 7.18
C TYR A 20 14.90 -4.16 8.20
N HIS A 21 14.75 -4.59 9.45
CA HIS A 21 14.09 -3.76 10.46
C HIS A 21 14.91 -2.53 10.87
N ARG A 22 16.24 -2.65 10.90
CA ARG A 22 17.12 -1.49 11.17
C ARG A 22 17.03 -0.43 10.06
N LEU A 23 16.75 -0.84 8.81
CA LEU A 23 16.48 0.08 7.71
C LEU A 23 15.33 1.04 8.05
N PHE A 24 14.20 0.50 8.53
CA PHE A 24 13.04 1.31 8.92
C PHE A 24 13.34 2.25 10.08
N GLU A 25 14.12 1.81 11.07
CA GLU A 25 14.51 2.67 12.19
C GLU A 25 15.31 3.89 11.73
N LEU A 26 16.35 3.68 10.93
CA LEU A 26 17.20 4.75 10.40
C LEU A 26 16.44 5.63 9.40
N TYR A 27 15.57 5.03 8.60
CA TYR A 27 14.71 5.75 7.67
C TYR A 27 13.76 6.67 8.42
N ASN A 28 13.04 6.14 9.41
CA ASN A 28 12.06 6.90 10.19
C ASN A 28 12.68 8.08 10.93
N GLU A 29 13.86 7.89 11.52
CA GLU A 29 14.61 8.97 12.16
C GLU A 29 14.97 10.07 11.16
N ALA A 30 15.42 9.69 9.96
CA ALA A 30 15.87 10.64 8.94
C ALA A 30 14.74 11.42 8.25
N VAL A 31 13.54 10.85 8.15
CA VAL A 31 12.40 11.52 7.50
C VAL A 31 11.47 12.25 8.46
N TRP A 32 11.76 12.26 9.77
CA TRP A 32 10.96 13.04 10.71
C TRP A 32 10.91 14.52 10.27
N PRO A 33 9.73 15.18 10.22
CA PRO A 33 8.40 14.77 10.73
C PRO A 33 7.42 14.24 9.67
N ALA A 34 7.89 13.68 8.55
CA ALA A 34 7.05 13.23 7.42
C ALA A 34 5.94 12.24 7.82
N GLN A 35 6.17 11.42 8.85
CA GLN A 35 5.16 10.49 9.36
C GLN A 35 3.92 11.21 9.89
N ALA A 36 4.09 12.34 10.60
CA ALA A 36 2.97 13.14 11.08
C ALA A 36 2.18 13.73 9.90
N ALA A 37 2.88 14.25 8.88
CA ALA A 37 2.25 14.74 7.67
C ALA A 37 1.49 13.64 6.92
N ALA A 38 2.04 12.43 6.84
CA ALA A 38 1.40 11.30 6.19
C ALA A 38 0.15 10.81 6.93
N VAL A 39 0.16 10.80 8.26
CA VAL A 39 -1.03 10.51 9.08
C VAL A 39 -2.11 11.57 8.84
N LEU A 40 -1.75 12.86 8.86
CA LEU A 40 -2.70 13.95 8.56
C LEU A 40 -3.27 13.84 7.15
N ALA A 41 -2.45 13.48 6.16
CA ALA A 41 -2.90 13.23 4.80
C ALA A 41 -3.88 12.04 4.73
N GLY A 42 -3.63 10.97 5.48
CA GLY A 42 -4.55 9.83 5.62
C GLY A 42 -5.90 10.23 6.22
N LEU A 43 -5.88 11.03 7.29
CA LEU A 43 -7.10 11.56 7.92
C LEU A 43 -7.87 12.51 6.98
N LEU A 44 -7.15 13.32 6.20
CA LEU A 44 -7.75 14.17 5.18
C LEU A 44 -8.44 13.34 4.10
N MET A 45 -7.84 12.24 3.64
CA MET A 45 -8.48 11.34 2.67
C MET A 45 -9.79 10.74 3.22
N LEU A 46 -9.83 10.33 4.49
CA LEU A 46 -11.07 9.89 5.15
C LEU A 46 -12.13 10.98 5.17
N LEU A 47 -11.73 12.21 5.50
CA LEU A 47 -12.64 13.36 5.51
C LEU A 47 -13.19 13.65 4.12
N LEU A 48 -12.36 13.59 3.08
CA LEU A 48 -12.76 13.77 1.68
C LEU A 48 -13.75 12.68 1.24
N LEU A 49 -13.49 11.42 1.58
CA LEU A 49 -14.41 10.32 1.29
C LEU A 49 -15.76 10.49 2.00
N ARG A 50 -15.78 11.03 3.23
CA ARG A 50 -17.02 11.29 3.96
C ARG A 50 -17.80 12.49 3.42
N ARG A 51 -17.10 13.55 3.00
CA ARG A 51 -17.74 14.75 2.44
C ARG A 51 -18.25 14.51 1.02
N GLY A 52 -17.59 13.64 0.26
CA GLY A 52 -17.90 13.40 -1.15
C GLY A 52 -17.71 14.65 -2.01
N GLY A 53 -18.44 14.70 -3.12
CA GLY A 53 -18.37 15.79 -4.10
C GLY A 53 -17.40 15.54 -5.25
N ALA A 54 -17.50 16.37 -6.29
CA ALA A 54 -16.80 16.16 -7.56
C ALA A 54 -15.26 16.16 -7.45
N VAL A 55 -14.71 16.89 -6.47
CA VAL A 55 -13.26 17.06 -6.29
C VAL A 55 -12.67 16.02 -5.31
N ALA A 56 -13.48 15.32 -4.51
CA ALA A 56 -12.98 14.42 -3.47
C ALA A 56 -12.19 13.23 -4.04
N GLY A 57 -12.69 12.59 -5.11
CA GLY A 57 -11.98 11.50 -5.79
C GLY A 57 -10.63 11.93 -6.34
N PRO A 58 -10.57 13.00 -7.16
CA PRO A 58 -9.31 13.58 -7.64
C PRO A 58 -8.34 13.97 -6.52
N ALA A 59 -8.83 14.58 -5.43
CA ALA A 59 -8.00 15.00 -4.31
C ALA A 59 -7.41 13.80 -3.55
N VAL A 60 -8.20 12.76 -3.29
CA VAL A 60 -7.70 11.50 -2.70
C VAL A 60 -6.64 10.87 -3.59
N ALA A 61 -6.87 10.81 -4.90
CA ALA A 61 -5.91 10.26 -5.85
C ALA A 61 -4.61 11.06 -5.89
N ALA A 62 -4.67 12.39 -5.83
CA ALA A 62 -3.50 13.26 -5.81
C ALA A 62 -2.67 13.09 -4.54
N ILE A 63 -3.32 13.05 -3.37
CA ILE A 63 -2.65 12.79 -2.08
C ILE A 63 -1.97 11.42 -2.12
N LEU A 64 -2.70 10.40 -2.59
CA LEU A 64 -2.18 9.04 -2.70
C LEU A 64 -1.00 8.97 -3.68
N ALA A 65 -1.04 9.69 -4.79
CA ALA A 65 0.07 9.76 -5.74
C ALA A 65 1.34 10.34 -5.09
N VAL A 66 1.22 11.38 -4.27
CA VAL A 66 2.34 11.92 -3.50
C VAL A 66 2.91 10.88 -2.54
N CYS A 67 2.05 10.13 -1.84
CA CYS A 67 2.49 9.02 -0.97
C CYS A 67 3.26 7.94 -1.76
N TRP A 68 2.75 7.50 -2.92
CA TRP A 68 3.43 6.51 -3.76
C TRP A 68 4.78 7.02 -4.28
N ALA A 69 4.83 8.28 -4.74
CA ALA A 69 6.07 8.91 -5.19
C ALA A 69 7.09 9.06 -4.06
N TRP A 70 6.64 9.44 -2.86
CA TRP A 70 7.47 9.52 -1.67
C TRP A 70 8.11 8.16 -1.35
N VAL A 71 7.31 7.09 -1.30
CA VAL A 71 7.80 5.73 -1.05
C VAL A 71 8.75 5.27 -2.15
N ALA A 72 8.53 5.64 -3.40
CA ALA A 72 9.45 5.30 -4.48
C ALA A 72 10.83 5.96 -4.28
N ILE A 73 10.85 7.24 -3.93
CA ILE A 73 12.09 8.02 -3.84
C ILE A 73 12.76 7.80 -2.49
N ALA A 74 12.10 8.22 -1.41
CA ALA A 74 12.68 8.29 -0.08
C ALA A 74 12.88 6.90 0.56
N PHE A 75 12.05 5.91 0.23
CA PHE A 75 12.23 4.55 0.73
C PHE A 75 12.97 3.67 -0.28
N HIS A 76 12.46 3.49 -1.49
CA HIS A 76 13.05 2.51 -2.41
C HIS A 76 14.43 2.94 -2.93
N LEU A 77 14.57 4.15 -3.47
CA LEU A 77 15.84 4.61 -4.04
C LEU A 77 16.86 4.99 -2.95
N ASP A 78 16.46 5.82 -1.99
CA ASP A 78 17.42 6.37 -1.02
C ASP A 78 17.85 5.37 0.06
N ARG A 79 17.02 4.36 0.36
CA ARG A 79 17.25 3.43 1.48
C ARG A 79 17.30 1.99 1.02
N TYR A 80 16.25 1.48 0.39
CA TYR A 80 16.15 0.05 0.13
C TYR A 80 17.12 -0.43 -0.95
N ALA A 81 17.45 0.42 -1.94
CA ALA A 81 18.43 0.13 -2.98
C ALA A 81 19.84 -0.11 -2.45
N THR A 82 20.17 0.36 -1.24
CA THR A 82 21.49 0.10 -0.64
C THR A 82 21.66 -1.34 -0.16
N ILE A 83 20.57 -2.06 0.06
CA ILE A 83 20.58 -3.47 0.53
C ILE A 83 19.89 -4.43 -0.44
N ASN A 84 19.11 -3.92 -1.40
CA ASN A 84 18.37 -4.72 -2.35
C ASN A 84 18.41 -4.07 -3.74
N TRP A 85 19.16 -4.67 -4.66
CA TRP A 85 19.26 -4.17 -6.04
C TRP A 85 17.92 -4.10 -6.76
N ALA A 86 16.93 -4.93 -6.38
CA ALA A 86 15.60 -4.92 -6.97
C ALA A 86 14.82 -3.64 -6.62
N ALA A 87 15.21 -2.91 -5.56
CA ALA A 87 14.51 -1.71 -5.11
C ALA A 87 14.46 -0.61 -6.17
N SER A 88 15.45 -0.50 -7.06
CA SER A 88 15.43 0.47 -8.16
C SER A 88 14.29 0.19 -9.16
N TRP A 89 14.03 -1.09 -9.46
CA TRP A 89 12.91 -1.50 -10.30
C TRP A 89 11.57 -1.29 -9.59
N LEU A 90 11.52 -1.60 -8.30
CA LEU A 90 10.35 -1.36 -7.46
C LEU A 90 10.00 0.13 -7.40
N ALA A 91 11.00 1.01 -7.27
CA ALA A 91 10.81 2.46 -7.32
C ALA A 91 10.16 2.89 -8.64
N GLY A 92 10.62 2.36 -9.77
CA GLY A 92 10.01 2.59 -11.08
C GLY A 92 8.53 2.19 -11.12
N GLY A 93 8.20 1.03 -10.55
CA GLY A 93 6.80 0.58 -10.38
C GLY A 93 5.99 1.55 -9.53
N PHE A 94 6.49 1.96 -8.36
CA PHE A 94 5.79 2.87 -7.46
C PHE A 94 5.57 4.27 -8.10
N LEU A 95 6.54 4.78 -8.86
CA LEU A 95 6.38 6.02 -9.64
C LEU A 95 5.33 5.85 -10.75
N ALA A 96 5.29 4.70 -11.43
CA ALA A 96 4.27 4.40 -12.42
C ALA A 96 2.86 4.39 -11.79
N GLN A 97 2.71 3.82 -10.60
CA GLN A 97 1.45 3.87 -9.85
C GLN A 97 1.07 5.30 -9.45
N ALA A 98 2.03 6.11 -9.00
CA ALA A 98 1.78 7.53 -8.72
C ALA A 98 1.26 8.27 -9.96
N ALA A 99 1.89 8.04 -11.13
CA ALA A 99 1.43 8.61 -12.40
C ALA A 99 0.03 8.13 -12.80
N LEU A 100 -0.27 6.84 -12.64
CA LEU A 100 -1.59 6.27 -12.90
C LEU A 100 -2.67 6.85 -11.99
N LEU A 101 -2.35 7.13 -10.72
CA LEU A 101 -3.27 7.77 -9.78
C LEU A 101 -3.61 9.21 -10.22
N VAL A 102 -2.61 9.99 -10.62
CA VAL A 102 -2.81 11.35 -11.16
C VAL A 102 -3.68 11.28 -12.43
N TRP A 103 -3.35 10.38 -13.35
CA TRP A 103 -4.11 10.19 -14.58
C TRP A 103 -5.57 9.81 -14.31
N ALA A 104 -5.81 8.84 -13.42
CA ALA A 104 -7.15 8.34 -13.12
C ALA A 104 -7.99 9.37 -12.34
N GLY A 105 -7.37 10.11 -11.42
CA GLY A 105 -8.05 11.09 -10.57
C GLY A 105 -8.25 12.45 -11.24
N ALA A 106 -7.16 13.12 -11.62
CA ALA A 106 -7.20 14.52 -12.04
C ALA A 106 -7.55 14.70 -13.53
N ILE A 107 -7.12 13.79 -14.39
CA ILE A 107 -7.22 13.96 -15.85
C ILE A 107 -8.41 13.16 -16.41
N GLY A 108 -8.55 11.91 -16.00
CA GLY A 108 -9.48 10.98 -16.62
C GLY A 108 -10.89 10.96 -16.03
N GLY A 109 -11.13 11.62 -14.90
CA GLY A 109 -12.40 11.53 -14.17
C GLY A 109 -12.80 10.08 -13.84
N ARG A 110 -11.81 9.18 -13.69
CA ARG A 110 -12.01 7.73 -13.57
C ARG A 110 -12.14 7.25 -12.12
N LEU A 111 -12.03 8.17 -11.17
CA LEU A 111 -12.21 7.95 -9.74
C LEU A 111 -13.17 8.98 -9.18
N SER A 112 -14.26 8.50 -8.58
CA SER A 112 -15.24 9.33 -7.89
C SER A 112 -15.61 8.74 -6.54
N VAL A 113 -16.10 9.59 -5.64
CA VAL A 113 -16.65 9.13 -4.36
C VAL A 113 -18.14 8.83 -4.59
N PRO A 114 -18.61 7.59 -4.33
CA PRO A 114 -20.03 7.28 -4.45
C PRO A 114 -20.85 8.04 -3.40
N SER A 115 -22.09 8.41 -3.73
CA SER A 115 -22.97 9.16 -2.81
C SER A 115 -23.27 8.40 -1.51
N LEU A 116 -23.35 7.07 -1.58
CA LEU A 116 -23.49 6.18 -0.43
C LEU A 116 -22.51 5.00 -0.58
N PRO A 117 -21.74 4.66 0.47
CA PRO A 117 -20.83 3.53 0.41
C PRO A 117 -21.62 2.22 0.51
N ASP A 118 -21.45 1.34 -0.47
CA ASP A 118 -21.90 -0.06 -0.39
C ASP A 118 -21.07 -0.85 0.64
N ALA A 119 -21.43 -2.13 0.86
CA ALA A 119 -20.75 -2.96 1.85
C ALA A 119 -19.24 -3.11 1.58
N ALA A 120 -18.84 -3.24 0.32
CA ALA A 120 -17.43 -3.32 -0.06
C ALA A 120 -16.70 -1.99 0.15
N GLY A 121 -17.35 -0.86 -0.12
CA GLY A 121 -16.79 0.47 0.15
C GLY A 121 -16.59 0.73 1.64
N ARG A 122 -17.52 0.28 2.50
CA ARG A 122 -17.36 0.34 3.96
C ARG A 122 -16.22 -0.55 4.45
N ALA A 123 -16.12 -1.76 3.91
CA ALA A 123 -15.00 -2.66 4.21
C ALA A 123 -13.66 -2.05 3.75
N GLY A 124 -13.62 -1.42 2.57
CA GLY A 124 -12.46 -0.68 2.08
C GLY A 124 -12.00 0.44 3.02
N MET A 125 -12.96 1.21 3.56
CA MET A 125 -12.68 2.21 4.60
C MET A 125 -12.06 1.59 5.86
N GLY A 126 -12.56 0.42 6.27
CA GLY A 126 -12.01 -0.35 7.38
C GLY A 126 -10.58 -0.83 7.12
N ILE A 127 -10.30 -1.36 5.93
CA ILE A 127 -8.95 -1.76 5.49
C ILE A 127 -8.01 -0.56 5.50
N PHE A 128 -8.46 0.60 5.00
CA PHE A 128 -7.66 1.82 5.02
C PHE A 128 -7.36 2.29 6.45
N LEU A 129 -8.36 2.28 7.35
CA LEU A 129 -8.17 2.61 8.76
C LEU A 129 -7.20 1.65 9.46
N LEU A 130 -7.27 0.36 9.16
CA LEU A 130 -6.32 -0.64 9.65
C LEU A 130 -4.90 -0.32 9.18
N ALA A 131 -4.71 -0.01 7.89
CA ALA A 131 -3.41 0.37 7.34
C ALA A 131 -2.86 1.67 7.97
N LEU A 132 -3.73 2.65 8.24
CA LEU A 132 -3.34 3.95 8.79
C LEU A 132 -3.01 3.89 10.29
N LEU A 133 -3.80 3.16 11.08
CA LEU A 133 -3.76 3.24 12.54
C LEU A 133 -3.25 1.97 13.22
N VAL A 134 -3.53 0.80 12.66
CA VAL A 134 -3.22 -0.49 13.30
C VAL A 134 -1.91 -1.06 12.77
N TRP A 135 -1.58 -0.86 11.49
CA TRP A 135 -0.34 -1.33 10.90
C TRP A 135 0.93 -0.89 11.66
N PRO A 136 1.07 0.38 12.09
CA PRO A 136 2.26 0.81 12.84
C PRO A 136 2.47 0.05 14.15
N ALA A 137 1.40 -0.55 14.71
CA ALA A 137 1.45 -1.31 15.96
C ALA A 137 1.82 -2.79 15.77
N ILE A 138 1.77 -3.34 14.54
CA ILE A 138 2.09 -4.76 14.28
C ILE A 138 3.49 -5.10 14.78
N GLY A 139 4.47 -4.23 14.49
CA GLY A 139 5.83 -4.45 14.95
C GLY A 139 5.97 -4.47 16.48
N LEU A 140 5.26 -3.58 17.16
CA LEU A 140 5.25 -3.53 18.63
C LEU A 140 4.68 -4.81 19.24
N LEU A 141 3.58 -5.33 18.68
CA LEU A 141 2.97 -6.59 19.12
C LEU A 141 3.91 -7.80 18.94
N LEU A 142 4.87 -7.69 18.03
CA LEU A 142 5.89 -8.70 17.75
C LEU A 142 7.22 -8.43 18.50
N GLY A 143 7.23 -7.49 19.45
CA GLY A 143 8.40 -7.17 20.28
C GLY A 143 9.43 -6.25 19.62
N ARG A 144 9.11 -5.65 18.47
CA ARG A 144 9.98 -4.65 17.80
C ARG A 144 9.85 -3.27 18.45
N SER A 145 10.83 -2.40 18.21
CA SER A 145 10.81 -1.02 18.68
C SER A 145 9.79 -0.18 17.91
N TRP A 146 9.13 0.78 18.57
CA TRP A 146 8.22 1.73 17.90
C TRP A 146 8.92 2.54 16.81
N ARG A 147 10.25 2.71 16.90
CA ARG A 147 11.03 3.41 15.88
C ARG A 147 11.07 2.68 14.54
N GLN A 148 10.77 1.38 14.54
CA GLN A 148 10.69 0.54 13.34
C GLN A 148 9.27 0.50 12.76
N ALA A 149 8.35 1.33 13.27
CA ALA A 149 6.97 1.34 12.81
C ALA A 149 6.87 1.74 11.34
N GLU A 150 6.08 0.98 10.61
CA GLU A 150 5.76 1.25 9.22
C GLU A 150 4.49 2.09 9.17
N ILE A 151 4.59 3.30 8.62
CA ILE A 151 3.49 4.27 8.62
C ILE A 151 3.00 4.47 7.18
N PHE A 152 1.68 4.46 7.01
CA PHE A 152 1.03 4.75 5.73
C PHE A 152 1.58 6.04 5.10
N GLY A 153 1.86 6.01 3.79
CA GLY A 153 2.40 7.12 3.03
C GLY A 153 3.91 7.33 3.16
N VAL A 154 4.57 6.59 4.04
CA VAL A 154 6.03 6.63 4.29
C VAL A 154 6.66 5.26 4.05
N ALA A 155 6.02 4.20 4.56
CA ALA A 155 6.41 2.81 4.31
C ALA A 155 5.58 2.18 3.19
N PRO A 156 6.15 1.23 2.41
CA PRO A 156 5.48 0.68 1.24
C PRO A 156 4.28 -0.22 1.56
N ASP A 157 4.39 -1.11 2.54
CA ASP A 157 3.36 -2.09 2.89
C ASP A 157 2.03 -1.46 3.32
N PRO A 158 1.99 -0.55 4.32
CA PRO A 158 0.74 0.10 4.68
C PRO A 158 0.20 0.99 3.55
N THR A 159 1.08 1.56 2.72
CA THR A 159 0.66 2.36 1.56
C THR A 159 -0.07 1.53 0.51
N ALA A 160 0.44 0.33 0.21
CA ALA A 160 -0.21 -0.60 -0.72
C ALA A 160 -1.56 -1.09 -0.19
N ILE A 161 -1.63 -1.52 1.07
CA ILE A 161 -2.87 -2.00 1.68
C ILE A 161 -3.88 -0.86 1.81
N GLY A 162 -3.43 0.32 2.24
CA GLY A 162 -4.26 1.51 2.31
C GLY A 162 -4.82 1.91 0.94
N THR A 163 -4.00 1.80 -0.11
CA THR A 163 -4.44 2.04 -1.50
C THR A 163 -5.56 1.09 -1.90
N LEU A 164 -5.44 -0.20 -1.60
CA LEU A 164 -6.49 -1.18 -1.89
C LEU A 164 -7.80 -0.85 -1.16
N GLY A 165 -7.72 -0.46 0.12
CA GLY A 165 -8.87 -0.01 0.90
C GLY A 165 -9.54 1.23 0.30
N LEU A 166 -8.76 2.24 -0.10
CA LEU A 166 -9.28 3.45 -0.75
C LEU A 166 -9.91 3.15 -2.12
N LEU A 167 -9.31 2.28 -2.93
CA LEU A 167 -9.83 1.92 -4.25
C LEU A 167 -11.14 1.12 -4.18
N LEU A 168 -11.39 0.39 -3.08
CA LEU A 168 -12.68 -0.23 -2.80
C LEU A 168 -13.76 0.79 -2.42
N ALA A 169 -13.38 1.83 -1.67
CA ALA A 169 -14.26 2.93 -1.28
C ALA A 169 -14.59 3.87 -2.44
N LEU A 170 -13.69 3.97 -3.43
CA LEU A 170 -13.89 4.76 -4.65
C LEU A 170 -14.65 3.97 -5.72
N ALA A 171 -15.36 4.72 -6.57
CA ALA A 171 -16.04 4.21 -7.76
C ALA A 171 -15.27 4.59 -9.04
N GLY A 172 -15.50 3.83 -10.11
CA GLY A 172 -15.00 4.14 -11.45
C GLY A 172 -14.12 3.03 -12.05
N PRO A 173 -13.98 3.01 -13.40
CA PRO A 173 -13.33 1.92 -14.11
C PRO A 173 -11.81 1.88 -13.91
N GLY A 174 -11.19 3.01 -13.52
CA GLY A 174 -9.74 3.10 -13.30
C GLY A 174 -9.25 2.25 -12.13
N ARG A 175 -10.13 1.91 -11.19
CA ARG A 175 -9.75 1.20 -9.95
C ARG A 175 -9.08 -0.15 -10.21
N TRP A 176 -9.52 -0.91 -11.22
CA TRP A 176 -8.99 -2.25 -11.47
C TRP A 176 -7.53 -2.22 -11.90
N VAL A 177 -7.18 -1.28 -12.77
CA VAL A 177 -5.79 -1.05 -13.20
C VAL A 177 -4.95 -0.62 -12.00
N LEU A 178 -5.47 0.28 -11.18
CA LEU A 178 -4.78 0.80 -9.99
C LEU A 178 -4.60 -0.24 -8.87
N MET A 179 -5.36 -1.34 -8.87
CA MET A 179 -5.20 -2.43 -7.89
C MET A 179 -4.07 -3.40 -8.25
N ILE A 180 -3.63 -3.45 -9.51
CA ILE A 180 -2.64 -4.44 -9.98
C ILE A 180 -1.34 -4.29 -9.18
N LEU A 181 -0.73 -3.11 -9.19
CA LEU A 181 0.57 -2.93 -8.54
C LEU A 181 0.51 -3.09 -7.00
N PRO A 182 -0.45 -2.52 -6.26
CA PRO A 182 -0.58 -2.78 -4.82
C PRO A 182 -0.76 -4.27 -4.48
N VAL A 183 -1.51 -5.03 -5.29
CA VAL A 183 -1.64 -6.49 -5.10
C VAL A 183 -0.30 -7.19 -5.32
N LEU A 184 0.39 -6.88 -6.43
CA LEU A 184 1.71 -7.44 -6.72
C LEU A 184 2.71 -7.12 -5.61
N TRP A 185 2.68 -5.90 -5.07
CA TRP A 185 3.50 -5.51 -3.93
C TRP A 185 3.17 -6.35 -2.69
N CYS A 186 1.88 -6.51 -2.35
CA CYS A 186 1.47 -7.31 -1.19
C CYS A 186 1.95 -8.77 -1.29
N VAL A 187 1.96 -9.35 -2.50
CA VAL A 187 2.54 -10.68 -2.76
C VAL A 187 4.06 -10.65 -2.59
N ALA A 188 4.76 -9.66 -3.15
CA ALA A 188 6.21 -9.55 -3.08
C ALA A 188 6.74 -9.32 -1.65
N THR A 189 6.10 -8.44 -0.87
CA THR A 189 6.45 -8.23 0.54
C THR A 189 6.14 -9.48 1.37
N GLY A 190 4.98 -10.12 1.17
CA GLY A 190 4.64 -11.36 1.87
C GLY A 190 5.64 -12.50 1.59
N ALA A 191 6.10 -12.62 0.34
CA ALA A 191 7.15 -13.57 -0.03
C ALA A 191 8.48 -13.23 0.68
N THR A 192 8.85 -11.95 0.73
CA THR A 192 10.08 -11.49 1.41
C THR A 192 10.03 -11.77 2.91
N LEU A 193 8.92 -11.42 3.56
CA LEU A 193 8.68 -11.67 4.98
C LEU A 193 8.63 -13.17 5.29
N TRP A 194 8.03 -13.98 4.42
CA TRP A 194 8.01 -15.44 4.55
C TRP A 194 9.43 -16.02 4.47
N ALA A 195 10.25 -15.56 3.53
CA ALA A 195 11.64 -15.95 3.41
C ALA A 195 12.46 -15.59 4.66
N MET A 196 12.10 -14.49 5.33
CA MET A 196 12.68 -14.06 6.60
C MET A 196 12.12 -14.80 7.82
N SER A 197 11.18 -15.74 7.65
CA SER A 197 10.44 -16.41 8.72
C SER A 197 9.70 -15.44 9.66
N ALA A 198 9.24 -14.30 9.13
CA ALA A 198 8.50 -13.31 9.89
C ALA A 198 7.06 -13.78 10.15
N PRO A 199 6.54 -13.66 11.39
CA PRO A 199 5.20 -14.15 11.74
C PRO A 199 4.07 -13.42 11.00
N GLU A 200 4.29 -12.17 10.59
CA GLU A 200 3.34 -11.33 9.89
C GLU A 200 3.34 -11.50 8.36
N ALA A 201 4.10 -12.46 7.81
CA ALA A 201 4.30 -12.63 6.37
C ALA A 201 2.98 -12.71 5.56
N TRP A 202 1.92 -13.23 6.15
CA TRP A 202 0.62 -13.41 5.49
C TRP A 202 -0.31 -12.21 5.57
N VAL A 203 -0.01 -11.19 6.39
CA VAL A 203 -0.94 -10.09 6.63
C VAL A 203 -1.21 -9.29 5.35
N ALA A 204 -0.16 -8.87 4.64
CA ALA A 204 -0.32 -8.12 3.39
C ALA A 204 -0.96 -8.95 2.26
N PRO A 205 -0.52 -10.19 1.95
CA PRO A 205 -1.21 -11.05 0.99
C PRO A 205 -2.68 -11.30 1.31
N ALA A 206 -3.02 -11.53 2.58
CA ALA A 206 -4.40 -11.77 3.00
C ALA A 206 -5.27 -10.51 2.82
N ALA A 207 -4.75 -9.34 3.19
CA ALA A 207 -5.43 -8.07 2.96
C ALA A 207 -5.67 -7.81 1.46
N ALA A 208 -4.69 -8.10 0.61
CA ALA A 208 -4.82 -7.96 -0.83
C ALA A 208 -5.84 -8.93 -1.44
N LEU A 209 -5.80 -10.20 -1.03
CA LEU A 209 -6.77 -11.20 -1.46
C LEU A 209 -8.20 -10.81 -1.06
N LEU A 210 -8.39 -10.39 0.20
CA LEU A 210 -9.68 -9.90 0.68
C LEU A 210 -10.16 -8.70 -0.15
N ALA A 211 -9.27 -7.74 -0.43
CA ALA A 211 -9.62 -6.58 -1.22
C ALA A 211 -10.05 -6.94 -2.66
N VAL A 212 -9.37 -7.88 -3.30
CA VAL A 212 -9.73 -8.38 -4.63
C VAL A 212 -11.08 -9.10 -4.60
N ILE A 213 -11.31 -9.98 -3.63
CA ILE A 213 -12.59 -10.70 -3.46
C ILE A 213 -13.74 -9.70 -3.31
N LEU A 214 -13.58 -8.69 -2.45
CA LEU A 214 -14.59 -7.66 -2.23
C LEU A 214 -14.83 -6.81 -3.49
N ALA A 215 -13.77 -6.48 -4.24
CA ALA A 215 -13.89 -5.72 -5.48
C ALA A 215 -14.66 -6.51 -6.56
N VAL A 216 -14.40 -7.82 -6.67
CA VAL A 216 -15.09 -8.72 -7.62
C VAL A 216 -16.56 -8.86 -7.22
N TRP A 217 -16.82 -9.13 -5.94
CA TRP A 217 -18.18 -9.26 -5.41
C TRP A 217 -19.01 -7.98 -5.65
N GLN A 218 -18.46 -6.81 -5.34
CA GLN A 218 -19.09 -5.52 -5.61
C GLN A 218 -19.35 -5.29 -7.11
N GLY A 219 -18.41 -5.68 -7.97
CA GLY A 219 -18.56 -5.60 -9.43
C GLY A 219 -19.69 -6.50 -9.96
N LEU A 220 -19.85 -7.69 -9.38
CA LEU A 220 -20.93 -8.62 -9.73
C LEU A 220 -22.30 -8.12 -9.25
N GLN A 221 -22.38 -7.54 -8.05
CA GLN A 221 -23.64 -6.97 -7.54
C GLN A 221 -24.14 -5.81 -8.42
N ARG A 222 -23.26 -4.87 -8.76
CA ARG A 222 -23.62 -3.72 -9.62
C ARG A 222 -24.08 -4.13 -11.03
N ARG A 223 -23.64 -5.28 -11.53
CA ARG A 223 -24.11 -5.84 -12.81
C ARG A 223 -25.46 -6.55 -12.71
N ARG A 224 -25.85 -7.02 -11.52
CA ARG A 224 -27.16 -7.63 -11.28
C ARG A 224 -28.26 -6.59 -11.10
N ASP A 225 -27.91 -5.43 -10.59
CA ASP A 225 -28.83 -4.34 -10.29
C ASP A 225 -29.02 -3.34 -11.47
N ALA A 226 -28.31 -3.56 -12.59
CA ALA A 226 -28.34 -2.72 -13.81
C ALA A 226 -29.08 -3.41 -14.94
#